data_AF-A0A507DZR4-F1
#
_entry.id   AF-A0A507DZR4-F1
#
_cell.length_a   1.000
_cell.length_b   1.000
_cell.length_c   1.000
_cell.angle_alpha   90.00
_cell.angle_beta   90.00
_cell.angle_gamma   90.00
#
_symmetry.space_group_name_H-M   'P 1'
#
loop_
_entity.id
_entity.type
_entity.pdbx_description
1 polymer ?
#
loop_
_entity_poly.entity_id
_entity_poly.type
_entity_poly.pdbx_seq_one_letter_code
_entity_poly.pdbx_strand_id
1 'polypeptide(L)'
;MRITDVLLGATRGVMTSKRGNKNFYKGTGSGKMGRWTTRGRYILEPWRFRQWIVPDLTMCELKPFVSKEANQWVRRDHSFRDYFRKENIPEDMNATLAERCRDTAREAYKNIVARKPWNQ
;
A
#
# COMPACT_ATOMS: atom_id res chain seq x y z
N MET A 1 21.71 28.97 11.57
CA MET A 1 21.41 30.05 10.61
C MET A 1 22.75 30.52 10.06
N ARG A 2 22.99 30.49 8.74
CA ARG A 2 24.28 30.93 8.19
C ARG A 2 24.25 32.46 8.03
N ILE A 3 25.37 33.15 8.26
CA ILE A 3 25.46 34.62 8.14
C ILE A 3 25.00 35.12 6.76
N THR A 4 25.22 34.32 5.71
CA THR A 4 24.78 34.61 4.34
C THR A 4 23.27 34.74 4.19
N ASP A 5 22.49 34.03 5.02
CA ASP A 5 21.02 34.05 4.98
C ASP A 5 20.45 35.39 5.48
N VAL A 6 21.18 36.10 6.36
CA VAL A 6 20.81 37.41 6.90
C VAL A 6 21.12 38.53 5.90
N LEU A 7 22.25 38.45 5.19
CA LEU A 7 22.69 39.48 4.23
C LEU A 7 21.92 39.45 2.90
N LEU A 8 21.40 38.29 2.48
CA LEU A 8 20.62 38.13 1.25
C LEU A 8 19.09 38.16 1.48
N GLY A 9 18.64 38.14 2.74
CA GLY A 9 17.23 38.17 3.15
C GLY A 9 16.43 36.88 2.92
N ALA A 10 16.69 36.13 1.84
CA ALA A 10 15.99 34.90 1.50
C ALA A 10 16.93 33.68 1.41
N THR A 11 16.54 32.57 2.05
CA THR A 11 17.27 31.30 2.01
C THR A 11 16.80 30.42 0.85
N ARG A 12 17.70 29.76 0.10
CA ARG A 12 17.36 28.81 -1.00
C ARG A 12 16.91 27.41 -0.51
N GLY A 13 16.36 27.31 0.70
CA GLY A 13 15.88 26.06 1.28
C GLY A 13 14.47 25.68 0.84
N VAL A 14 14.02 24.46 1.20
CA VAL A 14 12.65 24.01 0.91
C VAL A 14 11.63 24.97 1.54
N MET A 15 10.73 25.51 0.73
CA MET A 15 9.62 26.33 1.22
C MET A 15 8.64 25.49 2.02
N THR A 16 8.46 25.83 3.30
CA THR A 16 7.45 25.21 4.17
C THR A 16 6.11 25.94 4.05
N SER A 17 5.07 25.39 4.66
CA SER A 17 3.72 25.96 4.66
C SER A 17 3.63 27.40 5.19
N LYS A 18 4.61 27.84 6.00
CA LYS A 18 4.58 29.13 6.71
C LYS A 18 5.60 30.16 6.21
N ARG A 19 6.43 29.82 5.22
CA ARG A 19 7.52 30.71 4.74
C ARG A 19 7.07 31.75 3.70
N GLY A 20 5.86 31.62 3.15
CA GLY A 20 5.27 32.64 2.27
C GLY A 20 4.46 33.68 3.03
N ASN A 21 4.01 34.74 2.35
CA ASN A 21 2.99 35.65 2.90
C ASN A 21 1.63 34.93 3.04
N LYS A 22 0.62 35.61 3.60
CA LYS A 22 -0.72 35.03 3.86
C LYS A 22 -1.39 34.38 2.63
N ASN A 23 -1.04 34.82 1.41
CA ASN A 23 -1.60 34.28 0.16
C ASN A 23 -0.85 33.04 -0.35
N PHE A 24 0.32 32.74 0.20
CA PHE A 24 1.17 31.62 -0.20
C PHE A 24 1.31 30.55 0.89
N TYR A 25 0.44 30.57 1.90
CA TYR A 25 0.33 29.45 2.82
C TYR A 25 -0.18 28.21 2.10
N LYS A 26 0.60 27.13 2.17
CA LYS A 26 0.28 25.86 1.53
C LYS A 26 0.07 24.76 2.59
N GLY A 27 -0.58 23.67 2.17
CA GLY A 27 -0.76 22.49 3.03
C GLY A 27 0.54 21.72 3.29
N THR A 28 0.46 20.74 4.20
CA THR A 28 1.57 19.85 4.61
C THR A 28 1.48 18.45 4.00
N GLY A 29 0.74 18.29 2.89
CA GLY A 29 0.58 16.99 2.21
C GLY A 29 -0.60 16.15 2.70
N SER A 30 -1.52 16.71 3.50
CA SER A 30 -2.77 16.03 3.84
C SER A 30 -3.65 15.84 2.59
N GLY A 31 -4.16 14.62 2.38
CA GLY A 31 -5.14 14.33 1.32
C GLY A 31 -6.46 15.10 1.54
N LYS A 32 -7.20 15.32 0.45
CA LYS A 32 -8.53 15.99 0.51
C LYS A 32 -9.60 15.03 1.04
N MET A 33 -10.30 15.43 2.11
CA MET A 33 -11.43 14.66 2.69
C MET A 33 -12.79 15.06 2.10
N GLY A 34 -12.80 15.98 1.13
CA GLY A 34 -14.01 16.59 0.63
C GLY A 34 -13.71 17.63 -0.44
N ARG A 35 -14.62 18.60 -0.59
CA ARG A 35 -14.49 19.68 -1.58
C ARG A 35 -15.05 21.01 -1.07
N TRP A 36 -14.53 22.09 -1.61
CA TRP A 36 -15.12 23.42 -1.43
C TRP A 36 -16.33 23.60 -2.36
N THR A 37 -17.31 24.36 -1.89
CA THR A 37 -18.40 24.89 -2.71
C THR A 37 -18.02 26.26 -3.27
N THR A 38 -18.72 26.73 -4.30
CA THR A 38 -18.51 28.06 -4.89
C THR A 38 -18.67 29.20 -3.87
N ARG A 39 -19.44 28.98 -2.79
CA ARG A 39 -19.67 29.94 -1.70
C ARG A 39 -18.76 29.72 -0.49
N GLY A 40 -17.63 29.03 -0.65
CA GLY A 40 -16.62 28.86 0.41
C GLY A 40 -17.01 27.94 1.56
N ARG A 41 -18.08 27.14 1.44
CA ARG A 41 -18.37 26.06 2.40
C ARG A 41 -17.57 24.81 2.05
N TYR A 42 -17.04 24.10 3.03
CA TYR A 42 -16.38 22.80 2.83
C TYR A 42 -17.38 21.67 3.06
N ILE A 43 -17.56 20.80 2.06
CA ILE A 43 -18.41 19.61 2.13
C ILE A 43 -17.50 18.41 2.33
N LEU A 44 -17.79 17.64 3.38
CA LEU A 44 -17.16 16.36 3.66
C LEU A 44 -17.76 15.26 2.78
N GLU A 45 -16.90 14.42 2.20
CA GLU A 45 -17.28 13.34 1.30
C GLU A 45 -16.94 11.99 1.97
N PRO A 46 -17.91 11.26 2.56
CA PRO A 46 -17.63 10.08 3.39
C PRO A 46 -16.84 8.97 2.69
N TRP A 47 -16.98 8.83 1.37
CA TRP A 47 -16.23 7.85 0.57
C TRP A 47 -14.75 8.20 0.38
N ARG A 48 -14.35 9.44 0.67
CA ARG A 48 -12.93 9.85 0.69
C ARG A 48 -12.28 9.62 2.05
N PHE A 49 -13.08 9.35 3.08
CA PHE A 49 -12.53 9.07 4.40
C PHE A 49 -11.83 7.73 4.40
N ARG A 50 -10.70 7.67 5.09
CA ARG A 50 -10.05 6.40 5.35
C ARG A 50 -10.84 5.66 6.42
N GLN A 51 -11.51 4.59 6.02
CA GLN A 51 -12.21 3.69 6.92
C GLN A 51 -11.27 2.58 7.35
N TRP A 52 -11.06 2.44 8.66
CA TRP A 52 -10.24 1.37 9.22
C TRP A 52 -11.15 0.21 9.60
N ILE A 53 -11.04 -0.90 8.87
CA ILE A 53 -11.73 -2.15 9.19
C ILE A 53 -10.85 -2.87 10.22
N VAL A 54 -11.18 -2.69 11.49
CA VAL A 54 -10.47 -3.34 12.61
C VAL A 54 -11.19 -4.66 12.92
N PRO A 55 -10.56 -5.82 12.74
CA PRO A 55 -11.16 -7.10 13.10
C PRO A 55 -11.23 -7.27 14.62
N ASP A 56 -12.09 -8.17 15.08
CA ASP A 56 -12.05 -8.63 16.47
C ASP A 56 -10.80 -9.48 16.70
N LEU A 57 -10.05 -9.16 17.75
CA LEU A 57 -8.79 -9.79 18.12
C LEU A 57 -8.88 -10.56 19.44
N THR A 58 -10.07 -10.69 20.03
CA THR A 58 -10.29 -11.40 21.31
C THR A 58 -9.75 -12.84 21.30
N MET A 59 -9.84 -13.53 20.15
CA MET A 59 -9.35 -14.92 19.97
C MET A 59 -8.05 -15.01 19.15
N CYS A 60 -7.25 -13.94 19.07
CA CYS A 60 -6.00 -13.96 18.33
C CYS A 60 -4.88 -14.64 19.13
N GLU A 61 -4.42 -15.81 18.68
CA GLU A 61 -3.32 -16.55 19.31
C GLU A 61 -1.93 -15.92 19.06
N LEU A 62 -1.81 -15.15 17.99
CA LEU A 62 -0.54 -14.57 17.54
C LEU A 62 -0.13 -13.40 18.43
N LYS A 63 1.17 -13.33 18.73
CA LYS A 63 1.78 -12.24 19.52
C LYS A 63 2.69 -11.37 18.64
N PRO A 64 2.96 -10.10 19.04
CA PRO A 64 3.85 -9.21 18.30
C PRO A 64 5.31 -9.69 18.20
N PHE A 65 5.72 -10.62 19.07
CA PHE A 65 7.07 -11.17 19.13
C PHE A 65 7.06 -12.69 18.97
N VAL A 66 8.16 -13.22 18.44
CA VAL A 66 8.37 -14.65 18.17
C VAL A 66 9.43 -15.19 19.12
N SER A 67 9.35 -16.49 19.49
CA SER A 67 10.38 -17.16 20.28
C SER A 67 11.72 -17.21 19.53
N LYS A 68 12.83 -17.12 20.26
CA LYS A 68 14.19 -17.29 19.73
C LYS A 68 14.46 -18.70 19.20
N GLU A 69 13.67 -19.67 19.66
CA GLU A 69 13.78 -21.08 19.30
C GLU A 69 12.99 -21.43 18.03
N ALA A 70 12.27 -20.47 17.44
CA ALA A 70 11.52 -20.70 16.22
C ALA A 70 12.48 -21.03 15.06
N ASN A 71 12.18 -22.12 14.35
CA ASN A 71 12.99 -22.58 13.22
C ASN A 71 13.14 -21.50 12.14
N GLN A 72 14.38 -21.16 11.81
CA GLN A 72 14.71 -20.08 10.87
C GLN A 72 14.43 -20.45 9.39
N TRP A 73 14.30 -21.73 9.08
CA TRP A 73 14.45 -22.28 7.71
C TRP A 73 13.16 -22.42 6.90
N VAL A 74 12.05 -21.80 7.30
CA VAL A 74 10.79 -21.81 6.52
C VAL A 74 10.63 -20.51 5.73
N ARG A 75 11.68 -20.05 5.04
CA ARG A 75 11.50 -19.06 3.96
C ARG A 75 11.19 -19.82 2.68
N ARG A 76 9.91 -19.99 2.38
CA ARG A 76 9.46 -20.38 1.04
C ARG A 76 8.95 -19.14 0.33
N ASP A 77 9.52 -18.84 -0.82
CA ASP A 77 8.94 -17.83 -1.69
C ASP A 77 7.65 -18.39 -2.30
N HIS A 78 6.54 -17.69 -2.06
CA HIS A 78 5.26 -18.07 -2.65
C HIS A 78 5.23 -17.61 -4.11
N SER A 79 5.11 -18.57 -5.02
CA SER A 79 4.88 -18.30 -6.44
C SER A 79 3.40 -18.14 -6.72
N PHE A 80 3.05 -17.47 -7.83
CA PHE A 80 1.66 -17.34 -8.28
C PHE A 80 0.93 -18.70 -8.37
N ARG A 81 1.65 -19.78 -8.72
CA ARG A 81 1.10 -21.15 -8.77
C ARG A 81 0.63 -21.67 -7.42
N ASP A 82 1.27 -21.25 -6.33
CA ASP A 82 0.98 -21.76 -4.99
C ASP A 82 -0.40 -21.35 -4.50
N TYR A 83 -0.91 -20.21 -4.95
CA TYR A 83 -2.26 -19.72 -4.60
C TYR A 83 -3.38 -20.52 -5.27
N PHE A 84 -3.13 -21.19 -6.41
CA PHE A 84 -4.14 -21.97 -7.14
C PHE A 84 -4.03 -23.48 -6.90
N ARG A 85 -3.23 -23.90 -5.92
CA ARG A 85 -3.21 -25.29 -5.47
C ARG A 85 -4.58 -25.66 -4.88
N LYS A 86 -5.01 -26.90 -5.03
CA LYS A 86 -6.34 -27.35 -4.62
C LYS A 86 -6.58 -27.14 -3.13
N GLU A 87 -5.53 -27.26 -2.33
CA GLU A 87 -5.57 -27.12 -0.87
C GLU A 87 -5.77 -25.68 -0.39
N ASN A 88 -5.46 -24.69 -1.25
CA ASN A 88 -5.53 -23.27 -0.90
C ASN A 88 -6.79 -22.58 -1.46
N ILE A 89 -7.63 -23.31 -2.18
CA ILE A 89 -8.87 -22.77 -2.74
C ILE A 89 -9.96 -22.88 -1.66
N PRO A 90 -10.60 -21.75 -1.30
CA PRO A 90 -11.72 -21.76 -0.37
C PRO A 90 -12.84 -22.72 -0.83
N GLU A 91 -13.41 -23.49 0.10
CA GLU A 91 -14.44 -24.50 -0.20
C GLU A 91 -15.74 -23.90 -0.78
N ASP A 92 -16.00 -22.62 -0.49
CA ASP A 92 -17.11 -21.83 -1.00
C ASP A 92 -16.90 -21.33 -2.43
N MET A 93 -15.68 -21.48 -2.99
CA MET A 93 -15.40 -21.15 -4.38
C MET A 93 -15.92 -22.25 -5.31
N ASN A 94 -16.66 -21.87 -6.37
CA ASN A 94 -17.11 -22.82 -7.38
C ASN A 94 -15.93 -23.61 -7.96
N ALA A 95 -15.91 -24.93 -7.73
CA ALA A 95 -14.81 -25.82 -8.10
C ALA A 95 -14.42 -25.71 -9.58
N THR A 96 -15.39 -25.55 -10.48
CA THR A 96 -15.16 -25.39 -11.93
C THR A 96 -14.47 -24.07 -12.25
N LEU A 97 -14.82 -22.99 -11.56
CA LEU A 97 -14.16 -21.69 -11.72
C LEU A 97 -12.73 -21.75 -11.22
N ALA A 98 -12.51 -22.38 -10.06
CA ALA A 98 -11.19 -22.52 -9.47
C ALA A 98 -10.24 -23.37 -10.34
N GLU A 99 -10.75 -24.45 -10.95
CA GLU A 99 -10.01 -25.24 -11.94
C GLU A 99 -9.64 -24.43 -13.18
N ARG A 100 -10.58 -23.67 -13.75
CA ARG A 100 -10.30 -22.78 -14.89
C ARG A 100 -9.24 -21.74 -14.55
N CYS A 101 -9.36 -21.07 -13.40
CA CYS A 101 -8.37 -20.10 -12.94
C CYS A 101 -6.97 -20.72 -12.78
N ARG A 102 -6.89 -21.96 -12.26
CA ARG A 102 -5.64 -22.72 -12.14
C ARG A 102 -5.01 -23.00 -13.49
N ASP A 103 -5.79 -23.43 -14.48
CA ASP A 103 -5.28 -23.75 -15.82
C ASP A 103 -4.79 -22.50 -16.54
N THR A 104 -5.58 -21.41 -16.52
CA THR A 104 -5.18 -20.12 -17.06
C THR A 104 -3.92 -19.60 -16.37
N ALA A 105 -3.82 -19.73 -15.04
CA ALA A 105 -2.64 -19.35 -14.28
C ALA A 105 -1.39 -20.15 -14.68
N ARG A 106 -1.56 -21.46 -14.91
CA ARG A 106 -0.47 -22.36 -15.33
C ARG A 106 0.02 -22.02 -16.72
N GLU A 107 -0.88 -21.68 -17.64
CA GLU A 107 -0.56 -21.25 -19.00
C GLU A 107 0.15 -19.88 -19.00
N ALA A 108 -0.38 -18.90 -18.28
CA ALA A 108 0.25 -17.58 -18.15
C ALA A 108 1.67 -17.69 -17.58
N TYR A 109 1.88 -18.51 -16.55
CA TYR A 109 3.22 -18.76 -16.01
C TYR A 109 4.14 -19.43 -17.03
N LYS A 110 3.67 -20.44 -17.77
CA LYS A 110 4.46 -21.08 -18.84
C LYS A 110 4.92 -20.05 -19.86
N ASN A 111 4.04 -19.12 -20.24
CA ASN A 111 4.35 -18.05 -21.18
C ASN A 111 5.38 -17.05 -20.61
N ILE A 112 5.29 -16.69 -19.33
CA ILE A 112 6.27 -15.81 -18.66
C ILE A 112 7.65 -16.48 -18.58
N VAL A 113 7.70 -17.75 -18.15
CA VAL A 113 8.97 -18.50 -18.04
C VAL A 113 9.57 -18.80 -19.41
N ALA A 114 8.75 -19.17 -20.40
CA ALA A 114 9.20 -19.38 -21.78
C ALA A 114 9.76 -18.10 -22.41
N ARG A 115 9.27 -16.92 -21.97
CA ARG A 115 9.79 -15.61 -22.38
C ARG A 115 11.05 -15.18 -21.64
N LYS A 116 11.42 -15.83 -20.54
CA LYS A 116 12.63 -15.47 -19.78
C LYS A 116 13.85 -15.92 -20.61
N PRO A 117 14.71 -15.01 -21.11
CA PRO A 117 15.89 -15.41 -21.85
C PRO A 117 16.80 -16.23 -20.93
N TRP A 118 17.20 -17.41 -21.39
CA TRP A 118 18.24 -18.20 -20.75
C TRP A 118 19.56 -17.46 -20.95
N ASN A 119 19.92 -16.62 -19.98
CA ASN A 119 21.26 -16.09 -19.63
C ASN A 119 21.13 -14.68 -19.02
N GLN A 120 21.17 -14.62 -17.69
CA GLN A 120 21.67 -13.50 -16.89
C GLN A 120 22.34 -14.10 -15.66
#